data_AF-H3G7M2-F1
#
_entry.id   AF-H3G7M2-F1
#
_cell.length_a   1.000
_cell.length_b   1.000
_cell.length_c   1.000
_cell.angle_alpha   90.00
_cell.angle_beta   90.00
_cell.angle_gamma   90.00
#
_symmetry.space_group_name_H-M   'P 1'
#
loop_
_entity.id
_entity.type
_entity.pdbx_description
1 polymer ?
#
loop_
_entity_poly.entity_id
_entity_poly.type
_entity_poly.pdbx_seq_one_letter_code
_entity_poly.pdbx_strand_id
1 'polypeptide(L)'
;TYLDIRITQIGLKDAGVYVNPTMAVSVLDYNGKAMEETRETGVGVCSEPRHVAFNANVQLATNLRKMEDHGAAITFEFFHYKANKRKKSCRCWALLEMDEIKDGPVILELYQKPMDPKRKRIHLFTEKELYLQL
;
A
#
# COMPACT_ATOMS: atom_id res chain seq x y z
N THR A 1 16.58 2.02 14.23
CA THR A 1 16.61 1.80 12.77
C THR A 1 15.35 2.38 12.17
N TYR A 2 15.49 3.12 11.07
CA TYR A 2 14.37 3.60 10.25
C TYR A 2 14.23 2.70 9.03
N LEU A 3 13.04 2.67 8.44
CA LEU A 3 12.74 1.83 7.29
C LEU A 3 12.57 2.69 6.05
N ASP A 4 13.30 2.34 4.99
CA ASP A 4 13.11 2.86 3.65
C ASP A 4 12.43 1.78 2.79
N ILE A 5 11.24 2.09 2.28
CA ILE A 5 10.45 1.15 1.48
C ILE A 5 10.48 1.60 0.04
N ARG A 6 10.99 0.75 -0.85
CA ARG A 6 10.79 0.93 -2.28
C ARG A 6 9.43 0.34 -2.65
N ILE A 7 8.63 1.06 -3.41
CA ILE A 7 7.40 0.57 -4.02
C ILE A 7 7.70 0.45 -5.50
N THR A 8 7.87 -0.78 -5.95
CA THR A 8 8.26 -1.06 -7.34
C THR A 8 7.05 -0.97 -8.25
N GLN A 9 6.07 -1.86 -8.05
CA GLN A 9 4.86 -1.91 -8.87
C GLN A 9 3.72 -2.65 -8.17
N ILE A 10 2.50 -2.50 -8.68
CA ILE A 10 1.32 -3.27 -8.26
C ILE A 10 0.68 -3.98 -9.45
N GLY A 11 0.36 -5.26 -9.28
CA GLY A 11 -0.39 -6.07 -10.22
C GLY A 11 -1.90 -5.88 -10.06
N LEU A 12 -2.60 -5.51 -11.12
CA LEU A 12 -4.07 -5.35 -11.15
C LEU A 12 -4.62 -5.88 -12.48
N LYS A 13 -5.81 -6.49 -12.47
CA LYS A 13 -6.40 -7.10 -13.67
C LYS A 13 -6.62 -6.08 -14.81
N ASP A 14 -6.84 -4.82 -14.45
CA ASP A 14 -7.29 -3.72 -15.28
C ASP A 14 -6.37 -2.48 -15.10
N ALA A 15 -5.06 -2.66 -14.94
CA ALA A 15 -4.12 -1.58 -14.60
C ALA A 15 -4.22 -0.36 -15.55
N GLY A 16 -4.38 -0.62 -16.86
CA GLY A 16 -4.46 0.43 -17.88
C GLY A 16 -5.68 1.35 -17.80
N VAL A 17 -6.72 1.05 -17.01
CA VAL A 17 -7.91 1.93 -16.88
C VAL A 17 -7.76 2.96 -15.77
N TYR A 18 -6.74 2.83 -14.92
CA TYR A 18 -6.57 3.70 -13.77
C TYR A 18 -5.92 5.02 -14.16
N VAL A 19 -6.64 6.12 -13.90
CA VAL A 19 -6.17 7.48 -14.17
C VAL A 19 -5.53 8.05 -12.91
N ASN A 20 -4.35 8.64 -13.06
CA ASN A 20 -3.54 9.19 -11.97
C ASN A 20 -3.41 8.25 -10.76
N PRO A 21 -2.96 7.00 -10.96
CA PRO A 21 -2.84 6.05 -9.88
C PRO A 21 -1.77 6.51 -8.88
N THR A 22 -2.04 6.38 -7.58
CA THR A 22 -1.15 6.80 -6.48
C THR A 22 -1.20 5.75 -5.38
N MET A 23 -0.13 5.63 -4.59
CA MET A 23 -0.09 4.78 -3.41
C MET A 23 0.02 5.65 -2.15
N ALA A 24 -0.89 5.47 -1.20
CA ALA A 24 -0.78 6.06 0.13
C ALA A 24 -0.17 5.04 1.10
N VAL A 25 0.84 5.43 1.85
CA VAL A 25 1.56 4.61 2.82
C VAL A 25 1.33 5.18 4.21
N SER A 26 0.75 4.37 5.10
CA SER A 26 0.45 4.77 6.47
C SER A 26 1.04 3.77 7.45
N VAL A 27 1.56 4.28 8.58
CA VAL A 27 1.96 3.45 9.72
C VAL A 27 0.87 3.56 10.78
N LEU A 28 0.23 2.45 11.09
CA LEU A 28 -0.91 2.39 12.00
C LEU A 28 -0.59 1.50 13.20
N ASP A 29 -0.88 1.96 14.41
CA ASP A 29 -0.76 1.13 15.62
C ASP A 29 -1.81 -0.01 15.66
N TYR A 30 -1.74 -0.86 16.67
CA TYR A 30 -2.72 -1.95 16.86
C TYR A 30 -4.18 -1.48 16.95
N ASN A 31 -4.43 -0.24 17.37
CA ASN A 31 -5.77 0.33 17.46
C ASN A 31 -6.22 1.00 16.16
N GLY A 32 -5.37 1.01 15.13
CA GLY A 32 -5.61 1.65 13.84
C GLY A 32 -5.39 3.16 13.85
N LYS A 33 -4.66 3.69 14.84
CA LYS A 33 -4.30 5.10 14.90
C LYS A 33 -3.00 5.33 14.15
N ALA A 34 -2.97 6.38 13.33
CA ALA A 34 -1.76 6.79 12.63
C ALA A 34 -0.65 7.17 13.63
N MET A 35 0.54 6.60 13.42
CA MET A 35 1.74 6.89 14.21
C MET A 35 2.57 8.03 13.63
N GLU A 36 2.32 8.37 12.37
CA GLU A 36 2.92 9.48 11.61
C GLU A 36 1.99 9.94 10.49
N GLU A 37 2.37 10.99 9.77
CA GLU A 37 1.63 11.47 8.61
C GLU A 37 1.69 10.46 7.44
N THR A 38 0.54 10.23 6.80
CA THR A 38 0.45 9.40 5.60
C THR A 38 1.29 10.00 4.48
N ARG A 39 2.14 9.20 3.87
CA ARG A 39 2.90 9.59 2.68
C ARG A 39 2.18 9.12 1.43
N GLU A 40 2.36 9.85 0.34
CA GLU A 40 1.82 9.48 -0.96
C GLU A 40 2.93 9.45 -2.00
N THR A 41 2.90 8.47 -2.89
CA THR A 41 3.82 8.42 -4.04
C THR A 41 3.44 9.48 -5.08
N GLY A 42 4.36 9.75 -6.01
CA GLY A 42 3.98 10.33 -7.29
C GLY A 42 2.98 9.45 -8.05
N VAL A 43 2.49 9.99 -9.17
CA VAL A 43 1.59 9.26 -10.07
C VAL A 43 2.32 8.08 -10.70
N GLY A 44 1.77 6.88 -10.54
CA GLY A 44 2.27 5.66 -11.15
C GLY A 44 2.04 5.60 -12.66
N VAL A 45 2.86 4.82 -13.33
CA VAL A 45 2.86 4.65 -14.79
C VAL A 45 2.29 3.28 -15.15
N CYS A 46 1.26 3.27 -16.00
CA CYS A 46 0.68 2.05 -16.55
C CYS A 46 1.29 1.75 -17.93
N SER A 47 2.50 1.18 -17.95
CA SER A 47 3.15 0.73 -19.19
C SER A 47 2.70 -0.66 -19.64
N GLU A 48 2.13 -1.46 -18.73
CA GLU A 48 1.68 -2.82 -19.00
C GLU A 48 0.18 -2.98 -18.72
N PRO A 49 -0.51 -3.94 -19.38
CA PRO A 49 -1.95 -4.14 -19.16
C PRO A 49 -2.33 -4.49 -17.72
N ARG A 50 -1.40 -5.10 -16.98
CA ARG A 50 -1.65 -5.64 -15.64
C ARG A 50 -0.80 -5.04 -14.53
N HIS A 51 0.05 -4.06 -14.82
CA HIS A 51 0.90 -3.46 -13.80
C HIS A 51 0.85 -1.93 -13.84
N VAL A 52 0.90 -1.34 -12.65
CA VAL A 52 1.22 0.07 -12.45
C VAL A 52 2.57 0.14 -11.74
N ALA A 53 3.55 0.74 -12.40
CA ALA A 53 4.88 0.96 -11.84
C ALA A 53 4.92 2.29 -11.09
N PHE A 54 5.48 2.29 -9.87
CA PHE A 54 5.69 3.50 -9.07
C PHE A 54 7.17 3.87 -8.99
N ASN A 55 8.04 2.87 -8.80
CA ASN A 55 9.48 3.07 -8.57
C ASN A 55 9.79 4.18 -7.56
N ALA A 56 8.99 4.25 -6.50
CA ALA A 56 9.05 5.31 -5.49
C ALA A 56 9.70 4.80 -4.21
N ASN A 57 10.56 5.62 -3.59
CA ASN A 57 11.09 5.33 -2.26
C ASN A 57 10.30 6.13 -1.21
N VAL A 58 9.86 5.46 -0.16
CA VAL A 58 9.12 6.02 0.96
C VAL A 58 9.91 5.76 2.23
N GLN A 59 10.49 6.81 2.79
CA GLN A 59 11.19 6.75 4.07
C GLN A 59 10.19 6.97 5.22
N LEU A 60 10.10 6.02 6.15
CA LEU A 60 9.26 6.16 7.34
C LEU A 60 9.96 6.99 8.41
N ALA A 61 9.22 7.87 9.10
CA ALA A 61 9.76 8.74 10.16
C ALA A 61 9.62 8.13 11.56
N THR A 62 8.85 7.06 11.68
CA THR A 62 8.71 6.26 12.89
C THR A 62 9.74 5.14 12.83
N ASN A 63 10.59 5.04 13.86
CA ASN A 63 11.60 3.98 13.91
C ASN A 63 10.95 2.62 14.25
N LEU A 64 11.60 1.53 13.81
CA LEU A 64 11.09 0.16 13.95
C LEU A 64 10.74 -0.23 15.38
N ARG A 65 11.61 0.09 16.35
CA ARG A 65 11.36 -0.24 17.77
C ARG A 65 10.05 0.37 18.28
N LYS A 66 9.80 1.63 17.95
CA LYS A 66 8.54 2.30 18.35
C LYS A 66 7.33 1.65 17.67
N MET A 67 7.47 1.21 16.41
CA MET A 67 6.43 0.48 15.68
C MET A 67 6.13 -0.88 16.34
N GLU A 68 7.16 -1.64 16.70
CA GLU A 68 7.05 -2.92 17.43
C GLU A 68 6.33 -2.73 18.77
N ASP A 69 6.77 -1.74 19.57
CA ASP A 69 6.19 -1.43 20.89
C ASP A 69 4.67 -1.15 20.85
N HIS A 70 4.14 -0.75 19.68
CA HIS A 70 2.72 -0.40 19.50
C HIS A 70 1.94 -1.42 18.65
N GLY A 71 2.55 -2.57 18.31
CA GLY A 71 1.93 -3.57 17.43
C GLY A 71 1.52 -2.96 16.09
N ALA A 72 2.38 -2.12 15.52
CA ALA A 72 2.07 -1.37 14.33
C ALA A 72 2.04 -2.25 13.08
N ALA A 73 1.54 -1.71 11.99
CA ALA A 73 1.73 -2.26 10.66
C ALA A 73 1.78 -1.14 9.61
N ILE A 74 2.31 -1.47 8.44
CA ILE A 74 2.40 -0.54 7.32
C ILE A 74 1.31 -0.93 6.32
N THR A 75 0.44 0.02 5.99
CA THR A 75 -0.62 -0.18 5.00
C THR A 75 -0.32 0.59 3.72
N PHE A 76 -0.61 -0.02 2.58
CA PHE A 76 -0.44 0.55 1.26
C PHE A 76 -1.80 0.61 0.58
N GLU A 77 -2.39 1.79 0.43
CA GLU A 77 -3.68 1.97 -0.23
C GLU A 77 -3.49 2.49 -1.67
N PHE A 78 -3.96 1.71 -2.63
CA PHE A 78 -3.93 2.11 -4.05
C PHE A 78 -5.16 2.95 -4.37
N PHE A 79 -4.91 4.15 -4.88
CA PHE A 79 -5.92 5.08 -5.32
C PHE A 79 -5.84 5.34 -6.82
N HIS A 80 -6.99 5.66 -7.40
CA HIS A 80 -7.08 6.25 -8.74
C HIS A 80 -8.11 7.38 -8.77
N TYR A 81 -8.05 8.22 -9.79
CA TYR A 81 -9.09 9.20 -10.07
C TYR A 81 -10.25 8.57 -10.87
N LYS A 82 -11.48 8.72 -10.37
CA LYS A 82 -12.71 8.33 -11.10
C LYS A 82 -13.31 9.55 -11.76
N ALA A 83 -13.05 9.77 -13.05
CA ALA A 83 -13.54 10.92 -13.81
C ALA A 83 -15.06 11.14 -13.66
N ASN A 84 -15.86 10.08 -13.84
CA ASN A 84 -17.32 10.13 -13.72
C ASN A 84 -17.82 10.50 -12.31
N LYS A 85 -16.97 10.36 -11.29
CA LYS A 85 -17.29 10.71 -9.89
C LYS A 85 -16.48 11.91 -9.39
N ARG A 86 -15.65 12.49 -10.24
CA ARG A 86 -14.74 13.62 -9.97
C ARG A 86 -14.00 13.51 -8.64
N LYS A 87 -13.57 12.30 -8.28
CA LYS A 87 -12.95 12.03 -6.98
C LYS A 87 -11.88 10.97 -7.06
N LYS A 88 -10.92 11.06 -6.15
CA LYS A 88 -9.98 9.99 -5.82
C LYS A 88 -10.74 8.86 -5.10
N SER A 89 -10.49 7.61 -5.47
CA SER A 89 -11.11 6.43 -4.89
C SER A 89 -10.06 5.37 -4.61
N CYS A 90 -10.06 4.85 -3.38
CA CYS A 90 -9.32 3.63 -3.05
C CYS A 90 -9.91 2.47 -3.87
N ARG A 91 -9.04 1.63 -4.43
CA ARG A 91 -9.41 0.43 -5.17
C ARG A 91 -9.21 -0.83 -4.33
N CYS A 92 -8.05 -0.93 -3.73
CA CYS A 92 -7.55 -2.06 -2.96
C CYS A 92 -6.42 -1.54 -2.06
N TRP A 93 -5.98 -2.39 -1.15
CA TRP A 93 -4.89 -2.08 -0.23
C TRP A 93 -4.04 -3.32 0.05
N ALA A 94 -2.85 -3.14 0.61
CA ALA A 94 -1.98 -4.20 1.08
C ALA A 94 -1.48 -3.87 2.49
N LEU A 95 -0.93 -4.86 3.17
CA LEU A 95 -0.49 -4.80 4.56
C LEU A 95 0.88 -5.46 4.69
N LEU A 96 1.75 -4.87 5.50
CA LEU A 96 3.01 -5.46 5.97
C LEU A 96 3.04 -5.38 7.49
N GLU A 97 2.93 -6.52 8.16
CA GLU A 97 3.05 -6.63 9.62
C GLU A 97 4.52 -6.61 10.06
N MET A 98 4.77 -6.35 11.34
CA MET A 98 6.14 -6.15 11.86
C MET A 98 7.05 -7.38 11.69
N ASP A 99 6.50 -8.58 11.81
CA ASP A 99 7.22 -9.85 11.69
C ASP A 99 7.56 -10.22 10.24
N GLU A 100 6.97 -9.52 9.27
CA GLU A 100 7.25 -9.68 7.84
C GLU A 100 8.36 -8.74 7.35
N ILE A 101 8.75 -7.75 8.16
CA ILE A 101 9.80 -6.79 7.82
C ILE A 101 11.15 -7.48 7.78
N LYS A 102 11.79 -7.46 6.60
CA LYS A 102 13.11 -8.01 6.35
C LYS A 102 13.79 -7.26 5.22
N ASP A 103 15.11 -7.38 5.14
CA ASP A 103 15.87 -6.84 4.03
C ASP A 103 15.56 -7.62 2.73
N GLY A 104 15.39 -6.88 1.64
CA GLY A 104 15.19 -7.42 0.31
C GLY A 104 13.73 -7.35 -0.20
N PRO A 105 13.46 -8.01 -1.34
CA PRO A 105 12.15 -7.92 -1.99
C PRO A 105 11.02 -8.54 -1.16
N VAL A 106 9.87 -7.86 -1.14
CA VAL A 106 8.64 -8.36 -0.51
C VAL A 106 7.48 -8.30 -1.49
N ILE A 107 6.67 -9.35 -1.50
CA ILE A 107 5.47 -9.47 -2.34
C ILE A 107 4.28 -9.54 -1.39
N LEU A 108 3.33 -8.61 -1.55
CA LEU A 108 2.16 -8.50 -0.69
C LEU A 108 0.87 -8.76 -1.46
N GLU A 109 -0.02 -9.49 -0.82
CA GLU A 109 -1.38 -9.71 -1.26
C GLU A 109 -2.18 -8.40 -1.29
N LEU A 110 -3.25 -8.39 -2.09
CA LEU A 110 -4.15 -7.26 -2.19
C LEU A 110 -5.48 -7.58 -1.53
N TYR A 111 -6.03 -6.60 -0.82
CA TYR A 111 -7.27 -6.69 -0.07
C TYR A 111 -8.31 -5.69 -0.58
N GLN A 112 -9.58 -6.06 -0.40
CA GLN A 112 -10.72 -5.26 -0.80
C GLN A 112 -10.88 -4.07 0.13
N LYS A 113 -11.31 -2.95 -0.45
CA LYS A 113 -11.76 -1.79 0.32
C LYS A 113 -13.08 -2.10 1.08
N PRO A 114 -13.39 -1.36 2.16
CA PRO A 114 -12.55 -0.34 2.79
C PRO A 114 -11.32 -0.95 3.44
N MET A 115 -10.22 -0.19 3.51
CA MET A 115 -9.09 -0.56 4.35
C MET A 115 -9.56 -0.59 5.81
N ASP A 116 -9.19 -1.65 6.54
CA ASP A 116 -9.50 -1.80 7.97
C ASP A 116 -8.28 -1.43 8.80
N PRO A 117 -8.25 -0.25 9.46
CA PRO A 117 -7.10 0.21 10.24
C PRO A 117 -6.70 -0.76 11.37
N LYS A 118 -7.67 -1.54 11.88
CA LYS A 118 -7.44 -2.53 12.96
C LYS A 118 -7.14 -3.92 12.43
N ARG A 119 -7.18 -4.12 11.11
CA ARG A 119 -6.75 -5.35 10.44
C ARG A 119 -7.53 -6.59 10.90
N LYS A 120 -8.81 -6.41 11.26
CA LYS A 120 -9.68 -7.48 11.82
C LYS A 120 -10.58 -8.13 10.77
N ARG A 121 -10.98 -7.37 9.75
CA ARG A 121 -11.90 -7.82 8.69
C ARG A 121 -11.27 -7.55 7.34
N ILE A 122 -10.39 -8.46 6.96
CA ILE A 122 -9.64 -8.39 5.72
C ILE A 122 -10.24 -9.39 4.72
N HIS A 123 -10.48 -8.94 3.50
CA HIS A 123 -11.03 -9.76 2.42
C HIS A 123 -10.11 -9.69 1.21
N LEU A 124 -9.71 -10.83 0.67
CA LEU A 124 -8.82 -10.91 -0.48
C LEU A 124 -9.44 -10.23 -1.71
N PHE A 125 -8.65 -9.39 -2.39
CA PHE A 125 -9.06 -8.68 -3.60
C PHE A 125 -9.07 -9.59 -4.83
N THR A 126 -8.13 -10.53 -4.90
CA THR A 126 -7.99 -11.47 -6.02
C THR A 126 -7.17 -12.68 -5.59
N GLU A 127 -7.56 -13.87 -6.08
CA GLU A 127 -6.76 -15.11 -5.94
C GLU A 127 -5.72 -15.28 -7.07
N LYS A 128 -5.78 -14.43 -8.10
CA LYS A 128 -4.76 -14.41 -9.16
C LYS A 128 -3.42 -13.92 -8.60
N GLU A 129 -2.33 -14.35 -9.22
CA GLU A 129 -0.95 -13.92 -8.97
C GLU A 129 -0.73 -12.43 -9.37
N LEU A 130 -1.33 -11.53 -8.59
CA LEU A 130 -1.31 -10.08 -8.77
C LEU A 130 -1.08 -9.45 -7.40
N TYR A 131 0.09 -8.84 -7.23
CA TYR A 131 0.62 -8.46 -5.93
C TYR A 131 1.14 -7.03 -5.94
N LEU A 132 1.29 -6.45 -4.75
CA LEU A 132 2.17 -5.29 -4.55
C LEU A 132 3.61 -5.79 -4.36
N GLN A 133 4.54 -5.20 -5.11
CA GLN A 133 5.97 -5.50 -5.03
C GLN A 133 6.70 -4.33 -4.38
N LEU A 134 7.34 -4.61 -3.25
CA LEU A 134 8.21 -3.69 -2.55
C LEU A 134 9.66 -3.98 -2.92
#